data_AF-A0ABD2QLD8-F1
#
_entry.id   AF-A0ABD2QLD8-F1
#
_cell.length_a   1.000
_cell.length_b   1.000
_cell.length_c   1.000
_cell.angle_alpha   90.00
_cell.angle_beta   90.00
_cell.angle_gamma   90.00
#
_symmetry.space_group_name_H-M   'P 1'
#
loop_
_entity.id
_entity.type
_entity.pdbx_description
1 polymer ?
#
loop_
_entity_poly.entity_id
_entity_poly.type
_entity_poly.pdbx_seq_one_letter_code
_entity_poly.pdbx_strand_id
1 'polypeptide(L)'
;MDLVYEACSKEFLTIFKLLLRIPNFKRLPAIDISEVTEECPLERTKRRADDELTNSPDDRLHLIEQILLRTVHLMAHEQEEARLLSMNVVILCLEELRETDHLLLPSTHKVWGYLGARFRDKSILVLEKAYDLFLTLAATARSFVRQRVTASLFDSFCSFLDKSQDPATYGIREHSTLHRIQLRFVSTVGLVSLHLKLDSKCVARLEQCLVSLANHPYLAQAAQSSLALIAQTKEAY
;
A
#
# COMPACT_ATOMS: atom_id res chain seq x y z
N MET A 1 17.37 3.23 -18.19
CA MET A 1 16.58 2.71 -17.06
C MET A 1 16.95 3.41 -15.74
N ASP A 2 17.91 4.35 -15.77
CA ASP A 2 18.68 4.74 -14.59
C ASP A 2 18.17 5.99 -13.86
N LEU A 3 17.49 6.92 -14.55
CA LEU A 3 16.96 8.14 -13.93
C LEU A 3 15.77 7.89 -12.99
N VAL A 4 14.92 6.91 -13.32
CA VAL A 4 13.77 6.52 -12.47
C VAL A 4 14.27 5.75 -11.25
N TYR A 5 15.28 4.89 -11.43
CA TYR A 5 15.88 4.13 -10.33
C TYR A 5 16.62 5.04 -9.34
N GLU A 6 17.33 6.06 -9.84
CA GLU A 6 18.03 7.02 -8.98
C GLU A 6 17.07 7.94 -8.21
N ALA A 7 15.95 8.34 -8.81
CA ALA A 7 14.92 9.13 -8.14
C ALA A 7 14.16 8.31 -7.08
N CYS A 8 13.77 7.07 -7.42
CA CYS A 8 13.10 6.14 -6.51
C CYS A 8 13.98 5.82 -5.29
N SER A 9 15.28 5.63 -5.51
CA SER A 9 16.28 5.43 -4.45
C SER A 9 16.42 6.63 -3.51
N LYS A 10 16.40 7.87 -4.02
CA LYS A 10 16.50 9.09 -3.19
C LYS A 10 15.25 9.29 -2.32
N GLU A 11 14.06 9.07 -2.88
CA GLU A 11 12.81 9.15 -2.13
C GLU A 11 12.74 8.07 -1.05
N PHE A 12 13.06 6.82 -1.40
CA PHE A 12 13.18 5.70 -0.47
C PHE A 12 14.13 6.01 0.70
N LEU A 13 15.36 6.45 0.39
CA LEU A 13 16.36 6.78 1.41
C LEU A 13 15.91 7.93 2.31
N THR A 14 15.20 8.92 1.76
CA THR A 14 14.68 10.05 2.53
C THR A 14 13.63 9.59 3.52
N ILE A 15 12.64 8.83 3.06
CA ILE A 15 11.56 8.30 3.89
C ILE A 15 12.12 7.33 4.93
N PHE A 16 13.04 6.45 4.55
CA PHE A 16 13.70 5.52 5.48
C PHE A 16 14.49 6.26 6.57
N LYS A 17 15.21 7.33 6.21
CA LYS A 17 15.90 8.19 7.20
C LYS A 17 14.93 8.88 8.17
N LEU A 18 13.74 9.26 7.71
CA LEU A 18 12.70 9.80 8.58
C LEU A 18 12.18 8.72 9.54
N LEU A 19 11.95 7.49 9.06
CA LEU A 19 11.55 6.36 9.93
C LEU A 19 12.60 6.03 11.00
N LEU A 20 13.90 6.13 10.68
CA LEU A 20 14.98 5.93 11.65
C LEU A 20 14.93 6.92 12.83
N ARG A 21 14.19 8.04 12.71
CA ARG A 21 13.99 9.02 13.79
C ARG A 21 12.83 8.64 14.73
N ILE A 22 11.99 7.67 14.36
CA ILE A 22 10.87 7.22 15.20
C ILE A 22 11.44 6.43 16.40
N PRO A 23 11.11 6.83 17.65
CA PRO A 23 11.51 6.09 18.83
C PRO A 23 11.06 4.63 18.73
N ASN A 24 11.97 3.69 18.99
CA ASN A 24 11.75 2.23 18.92
C ASN A 24 11.72 1.58 17.53
N PHE A 25 11.96 2.31 16.42
CA PHE A 25 12.16 1.67 15.10
C PHE A 25 13.31 0.64 15.14
N LYS A 26 14.31 0.87 16.01
CA LYS A 26 15.47 -0.01 16.22
C LYS A 26 15.26 -1.12 17.27
N ARG A 27 14.11 -1.18 17.97
CA ARG A 27 13.91 -2.02 19.19
C ARG A 27 12.93 -3.19 19.03
N LEU A 28 12.52 -3.54 17.82
CA LEU A 28 11.68 -4.72 17.63
C LEU A 28 12.52 -5.96 17.39
N PRO A 29 12.14 -7.10 17.97
CA PRO A 29 12.98 -8.29 17.98
C PRO A 29 13.28 -8.66 16.54
N ALA A 30 14.57 -8.73 16.26
CA ALA A 30 15.06 -9.35 15.07
C ALA A 30 14.52 -10.79 15.05
N ILE A 31 14.00 -11.21 13.89
CA ILE A 31 14.10 -12.61 13.50
C ILE A 31 15.56 -13.00 13.73
N ASP A 32 15.78 -14.09 14.47
CA ASP A 32 17.07 -14.53 15.01
C ASP A 32 18.24 -14.28 14.04
N ILE A 33 19.11 -13.33 14.41
CA ILE A 33 20.35 -12.99 13.69
C ILE A 33 21.53 -13.48 14.53
N SER A 34 21.44 -14.66 15.16
CA SER A 34 22.54 -15.24 15.94
C SER A 34 23.82 -15.52 15.13
N GLU A 35 23.92 -15.11 13.86
CA GLU A 35 25.16 -15.10 13.07
C GLU A 35 25.74 -13.71 12.77
N VAL A 36 25.13 -12.61 13.21
CA VAL A 36 25.79 -11.29 13.20
C VAL A 36 26.31 -11.03 14.60
N THR A 37 27.47 -11.59 14.89
CA THR A 37 28.20 -11.36 16.13
C THR A 37 28.44 -9.87 16.33
N GLU A 38 27.82 -9.34 17.39
CA GLU A 38 28.13 -8.06 17.99
C GLU A 38 29.58 -8.06 18.52
N GLU A 39 30.52 -7.51 17.75
CA GLU A 39 31.65 -6.80 18.34
C GLU A 39 31.98 -5.59 17.47
N CYS A 40 31.64 -4.40 17.98
CA CYS A 40 32.23 -3.16 17.53
C CYS A 40 33.15 -2.63 18.65
N PRO A 41 34.45 -2.86 18.53
CA PRO A 41 35.43 -1.89 19.00
C PRO A 41 36.33 -1.48 17.84
N LEU A 42 36.25 -0.19 17.50
CA LEU A 42 37.33 0.54 16.86
C LEU A 42 38.60 0.39 17.72
N GLU A 43 39.49 -0.54 17.37
CA GLU A 43 40.90 -0.25 17.10
C GLU A 43 41.67 -1.49 16.64
N ARG A 44 42.38 -1.30 15.52
CA ARG A 44 43.58 -2.04 15.07
C ARG A 44 43.37 -3.49 14.66
N THR A 45 43.02 -3.69 13.39
CA THR A 45 43.93 -4.47 12.53
C THR A 45 43.97 -3.88 11.11
N LYS A 46 45.14 -3.35 10.72
CA LYS A 46 45.46 -3.10 9.30
C LYS A 46 45.39 -4.44 8.56
N ARG A 47 44.33 -4.71 7.79
CA ARG A 47 44.40 -5.66 6.67
C ARG A 47 43.52 -5.17 5.51
N ARG A 48 44.27 -4.64 4.53
CA ARG A 48 44.08 -4.64 3.07
C ARG A 48 42.86 -3.91 2.50
N ALA A 49 43.21 -2.96 1.63
CA ALA A 49 42.35 -2.46 0.57
C ALA A 49 41.85 -3.63 -0.30
N ASP A 50 40.73 -3.35 -0.98
CA ASP A 50 40.08 -4.16 -2.03
C ASP A 50 39.05 -5.18 -1.51
N ASP A 51 37.88 -4.69 -1.11
CA ASP A 51 36.61 -5.39 -1.37
C ASP A 51 35.63 -4.32 -1.90
N GLU A 52 35.57 -4.19 -3.22
CA GLU A 52 34.37 -3.67 -3.87
C GLU A 52 33.24 -4.60 -3.46
N LEU A 53 32.38 -4.12 -2.55
CA LEU A 53 31.16 -4.78 -2.11
C LEU A 53 30.21 -4.90 -3.32
N THR A 54 30.47 -5.90 -4.15
CA THR A 54 29.62 -6.32 -5.27
C THR A 54 28.45 -7.06 -4.64
N ASN A 55 27.55 -6.30 -4.00
CA ASN A 55 26.29 -6.84 -3.48
C ASN A 55 25.60 -7.55 -4.64
N SER A 56 25.39 -8.86 -4.50
CA SER A 56 24.66 -9.60 -5.52
C SER A 56 23.22 -9.06 -5.59
N PRO A 57 22.53 -9.19 -6.74
CA PRO A 57 21.12 -8.81 -6.84
C PRO A 57 20.25 -9.47 -5.75
N ASP A 58 20.62 -10.67 -5.31
CA ASP A 58 19.92 -11.43 -4.28
C ASP A 58 20.09 -10.83 -2.88
N ASP A 59 21.31 -10.39 -2.53
CA ASP A 59 21.58 -9.69 -1.25
C ASP A 59 20.76 -8.40 -1.14
N ARG A 60 20.61 -7.69 -2.26
CA ARG A 60 19.82 -6.46 -2.33
C ARG A 60 18.33 -6.72 -2.08
N LEU A 61 17.77 -7.78 -2.66
CA LEU A 61 16.35 -8.13 -2.48
C LEU A 61 16.07 -8.58 -1.05
N HIS A 62 16.97 -9.34 -0.43
CA HIS A 62 16.87 -9.70 0.99
C HIS A 62 16.96 -8.47 1.90
N LEU A 63 17.82 -7.50 1.59
CA LEU A 63 17.86 -6.23 2.31
C LEU A 63 16.52 -5.48 2.21
N ILE A 64 15.92 -5.43 1.02
CA ILE A 64 14.62 -4.79 0.79
C ILE A 64 13.52 -5.49 1.59
N GLU A 65 13.47 -6.83 1.58
CA GLU A 65 12.54 -7.61 2.39
C GLU A 65 12.71 -7.29 3.88
N GLN A 66 13.95 -7.26 4.38
CA GLN A 66 14.22 -6.92 5.76
C GLN A 66 13.76 -5.50 6.13
N ILE A 67 13.90 -4.53 5.23
CA ILE A 67 13.40 -3.16 5.43
C ILE A 67 11.87 -3.17 5.53
N LEU A 68 11.19 -3.90 4.64
CA LEU A 68 9.73 -4.07 4.68
C LEU A 68 9.29 -4.68 6.02
N LEU A 69 9.89 -5.80 6.42
CA LEU A 69 9.53 -6.52 7.64
C LEU A 69 9.76 -5.68 8.91
N ARG A 70 10.81 -4.86 8.92
CA ARG A 70 11.08 -3.89 9.99
C ARG A 70 10.15 -2.69 9.96
N THR A 71 9.48 -2.40 8.85
CA THR A 71 8.65 -1.19 8.71
C THR A 71 7.16 -1.47 8.85
N VAL A 72 6.69 -2.65 8.44
CA VAL A 72 5.26 -2.96 8.29
C VAL A 72 4.44 -2.77 9.57
N HIS A 73 5.01 -3.06 10.73
CA HIS A 73 4.31 -2.92 12.02
C HIS A 73 4.02 -1.45 12.37
N LEU A 74 4.82 -0.49 11.85
CA LEU A 74 4.59 0.94 12.06
C LEU A 74 3.33 1.45 11.36
N MET A 75 2.77 0.67 10.44
CA MET A 75 1.44 0.94 9.92
C MET A 75 0.42 1.02 11.06
N ALA A 76 0.63 0.33 12.18
CA ALA A 76 -0.22 0.36 13.38
C ALA A 76 0.15 1.46 14.40
N HIS A 77 1.17 2.29 14.13
CA HIS A 77 1.69 3.26 15.09
C HIS A 77 0.67 4.36 15.42
N GLU A 78 0.75 4.91 16.64
CA GLU A 78 -0.17 5.95 17.13
C GLU A 78 -0.04 7.27 16.34
N GLN A 79 1.19 7.63 15.97
CA GLN A 79 1.48 8.83 15.19
C GLN A 79 1.10 8.63 13.71
N GLU A 80 0.32 9.57 13.18
CA GLU A 80 -0.12 9.57 11.77
C GLU A 80 1.05 9.53 10.79
N GLU A 81 2.07 10.35 11.02
CA GLU A 81 3.27 10.43 10.18
C GLU A 81 3.98 9.07 10.07
N ALA A 82 4.13 8.35 11.19
CA ALA A 82 4.72 7.02 11.19
C ALA A 82 3.92 6.02 10.33
N ARG A 83 2.57 6.09 10.37
CA ARG A 83 1.71 5.25 9.53
C ARG A 83 1.87 5.58 8.05
N LEU A 84 1.93 6.86 7.70
CA LEU A 84 2.10 7.31 6.33
C LEU A 84 3.46 6.92 5.76
N LEU A 85 4.55 7.25 6.47
CA LEU A 85 5.91 6.94 6.03
C LEU A 85 6.12 5.44 5.91
N SER A 86 5.61 4.65 6.85
CA SER A 86 5.74 3.19 6.80
C SER A 86 5.02 2.57 5.60
N MET A 87 3.79 3.01 5.29
CA MET A 87 3.10 2.55 4.09
C MET A 87 3.83 2.95 2.81
N ASN A 88 4.41 4.15 2.73
CA ASN A 88 5.23 4.55 1.58
C ASN A 88 6.45 3.61 1.39
N VAL A 89 7.19 3.31 2.46
CA VAL A 89 8.33 2.37 2.37
C VAL A 89 7.86 0.98 1.96
N VAL A 90 6.77 0.49 2.55
CA VAL A 90 6.21 -0.82 2.20
C VAL A 90 5.80 -0.89 0.73
N ILE A 91 5.18 0.17 0.18
CA ILE A 91 4.85 0.25 -1.25
C ILE A 91 6.10 0.08 -2.10
N LEU A 92 7.14 0.87 -1.84
CA LEU A 92 8.40 0.83 -2.58
C LEU A 92 9.06 -0.55 -2.51
N CYS A 93 9.12 -1.15 -1.31
CA CYS A 93 9.65 -2.49 -1.13
C CYS A 93 8.85 -3.54 -1.92
N LEU A 94 7.51 -3.47 -1.93
CA LEU A 94 6.69 -4.42 -2.67
C LEU A 94 6.88 -4.30 -4.19
N GLU A 95 7.11 -3.10 -4.70
CA GLU A 95 7.40 -2.89 -6.12
C GLU A 95 8.76 -3.48 -6.53
N GLU A 96 9.78 -3.36 -5.68
CA GLU A 96 11.10 -3.97 -5.95
C GLU A 96 11.07 -5.50 -5.83
N LEU A 97 10.23 -6.06 -4.95
CA LEU A 97 10.08 -7.51 -4.76
C LEU A 97 9.16 -8.17 -5.80
N ARG A 98 8.55 -7.42 -6.72
CA ARG A 98 7.45 -7.88 -7.59
C ARG A 98 7.74 -9.12 -8.44
N GLU A 99 9.01 -9.33 -8.83
CA GLU A 99 9.43 -10.47 -9.67
C GLU A 99 10.03 -11.61 -8.84
N THR A 100 9.87 -11.57 -7.51
CA THR A 100 10.52 -12.51 -6.57
C THR A 100 9.50 -13.11 -5.60
N ASP A 101 8.65 -14.00 -6.11
CA ASP A 101 7.50 -14.56 -5.39
C ASP A 101 7.83 -15.15 -4.01
N HIS A 102 8.99 -15.79 -3.87
CA HIS A 102 9.39 -16.42 -2.60
C HIS A 102 9.64 -15.41 -1.47
N LEU A 103 9.96 -14.15 -1.78
CA LEU A 103 10.07 -13.03 -0.83
C LEU A 103 8.77 -12.19 -0.80
N LEU A 104 8.17 -11.98 -1.99
CA LEU A 104 6.98 -11.15 -2.14
C LEU A 104 5.78 -11.72 -1.39
N LEU A 105 5.46 -13.01 -1.56
CA LEU A 105 4.24 -13.59 -0.98
C LEU A 105 4.24 -13.60 0.55
N PRO A 106 5.34 -14.01 1.25
CA PRO A 106 5.43 -13.85 2.70
C PRO A 106 5.33 -12.40 3.15
N SER A 107 5.99 -11.47 2.43
CA SER A 107 5.95 -10.03 2.72
C SER A 107 4.53 -9.48 2.60
N THR A 108 3.86 -9.73 1.48
CA THR A 108 2.46 -9.37 1.23
C THR A 108 1.54 -9.93 2.32
N HIS A 109 1.79 -11.16 2.79
CA HIS A 109 1.03 -11.73 3.91
C HIS A 109 1.14 -10.91 5.20
N LYS A 110 2.35 -10.49 5.55
CA LYS A 110 2.57 -9.64 6.72
C LYS A 110 1.89 -8.28 6.56
N VAL A 111 2.03 -7.65 5.39
CA VAL A 111 1.42 -6.35 5.07
C VAL A 111 -0.10 -6.38 5.17
N TRP A 112 -0.73 -7.42 4.62
CA TRP A 112 -2.19 -7.57 4.65
C TRP A 112 -2.75 -7.53 6.08
N GLY A 113 -2.03 -8.10 7.05
CA GLY A 113 -2.42 -8.12 8.46
C GLY A 113 -2.61 -6.74 9.08
N TYR A 114 -1.90 -5.72 8.58
CA TYR A 114 -2.00 -4.34 9.08
C TYR A 114 -2.92 -3.46 8.23
N LEU A 115 -3.09 -3.79 6.95
CA LEU A 115 -3.79 -2.96 5.98
C LEU A 115 -5.28 -2.77 6.32
N GLY A 116 -5.98 -3.82 6.72
CA GLY A 116 -7.43 -3.78 6.95
C GLY A 116 -7.87 -2.73 7.96
N ALA A 117 -7.06 -2.48 9.00
CA ALA A 117 -7.32 -1.46 10.01
C ALA A 117 -7.10 -0.02 9.51
N ARG A 118 -6.44 0.18 8.35
CA ARG A 118 -6.16 1.50 7.77
C ARG A 118 -7.29 2.03 6.89
N PHE A 119 -8.14 1.16 6.36
CA PHE A 119 -9.39 1.60 5.69
C PHE A 119 -10.41 2.22 6.64
N ARG A 120 -10.21 2.09 7.96
CA ARG A 120 -11.02 2.70 9.01
C ARG A 120 -10.25 3.75 9.80
N ASP A 121 -9.11 4.22 9.29
CA ASP A 121 -8.34 5.26 9.97
C ASP A 121 -9.13 6.58 10.04
N LYS A 122 -8.88 7.36 11.08
CA LYS A 122 -9.50 8.68 11.25
C LYS A 122 -8.89 9.70 10.29
N SER A 123 -7.62 9.53 9.95
CA SER A 123 -6.94 10.38 8.97
C SER A 123 -7.32 9.98 7.55
N ILE A 124 -7.83 10.96 6.81
CA ILE A 124 -8.16 10.81 5.39
C ILE A 124 -6.88 10.53 4.56
N LEU A 125 -5.74 11.10 4.96
CA LEU A 125 -4.45 10.86 4.30
C LEU A 125 -3.97 9.42 4.52
N VAL A 126 -4.18 8.87 5.71
CA VAL A 126 -3.85 7.47 6.00
C VAL A 126 -4.75 6.53 5.21
N LEU A 127 -6.04 6.85 5.07
CA LEU A 127 -6.96 6.09 4.24
C LEU A 127 -6.56 6.13 2.75
N GLU A 128 -6.20 7.30 2.23
CA GLU A 128 -5.67 7.44 0.87
C GLU A 128 -4.43 6.58 0.68
N LYS A 129 -3.47 6.66 1.62
CA LYS A 129 -2.24 5.90 1.52
C LYS A 129 -2.45 4.38 1.68
N ALA A 130 -3.42 3.96 2.49
CA ALA A 130 -3.84 2.57 2.57
C ALA A 130 -4.43 2.09 1.24
N TYR A 131 -5.15 2.96 0.53
CA TYR A 131 -5.65 2.64 -0.80
C TYR A 131 -4.51 2.49 -1.82
N ASP A 132 -3.48 3.34 -1.77
CA ASP A 132 -2.26 3.15 -2.59
C ASP A 132 -1.65 1.78 -2.36
N LEU A 133 -1.44 1.42 -1.09
CA LEU A 133 -0.86 0.15 -0.72
C LEU A 133 -1.72 -1.03 -1.20
N PHE A 134 -3.04 -0.91 -1.16
CA PHE A 134 -3.94 -1.90 -1.73
C PHE A 134 -3.80 -2.04 -3.24
N LEU A 135 -3.70 -0.92 -3.97
CA LEU A 135 -3.48 -0.95 -5.41
C LEU A 135 -2.13 -1.59 -5.76
N THR A 136 -1.07 -1.27 -5.02
CA THR A 136 0.25 -1.91 -5.18
C THR A 136 0.16 -3.41 -4.95
N LEU A 137 -0.47 -3.86 -3.86
CA LEU A 137 -0.67 -5.29 -3.59
C LEU A 137 -1.49 -5.97 -4.68
N ALA A 138 -2.54 -5.31 -5.18
CA ALA A 138 -3.37 -5.85 -6.25
C ALA A 138 -2.57 -6.04 -7.55
N ALA A 139 -1.61 -5.13 -7.82
CA ALA A 139 -0.76 -5.16 -9.00
C ALA A 139 0.41 -6.16 -8.88
N THR A 140 1.03 -6.29 -7.71
CA THR A 140 2.22 -7.15 -7.51
C THR A 140 1.86 -8.57 -7.06
N ALA A 141 0.83 -8.74 -6.24
CA ALA A 141 0.45 -10.02 -5.61
C ALA A 141 -1.01 -10.40 -5.90
N ARG A 142 -1.42 -10.28 -7.17
CA ARG A 142 -2.82 -10.43 -7.64
C ARG A 142 -3.55 -11.66 -7.09
N SER A 143 -2.95 -12.86 -7.22
CA SER A 143 -3.58 -14.12 -6.80
C SER A 143 -3.82 -14.17 -5.30
N PHE A 144 -2.85 -13.69 -4.52
CA PHE A 144 -2.92 -13.57 -3.07
C PHE A 144 -4.02 -12.59 -2.64
N VAL A 145 -4.07 -11.41 -3.25
CA VAL A 145 -5.05 -10.36 -2.92
C VAL A 145 -6.45 -10.84 -3.27
N ARG A 146 -6.64 -11.44 -4.44
CA ARG A 146 -7.94 -12.00 -4.87
C ARG A 146 -8.54 -12.95 -3.85
N GLN A 147 -7.71 -13.78 -3.19
CA GLN A 147 -8.18 -14.75 -2.19
C GLN A 147 -8.60 -14.10 -0.85
N ARG A 148 -8.21 -12.85 -0.60
CA ARG A 148 -8.41 -12.17 0.69
C ARG A 148 -9.34 -10.98 0.64
N VAL A 149 -9.56 -10.40 -0.53
CA VAL A 149 -10.58 -9.38 -0.70
C VAL A 149 -11.94 -10.01 -0.39
N THR A 150 -12.71 -9.32 0.44
CA THR A 150 -14.07 -9.71 0.82
C THR A 150 -15.00 -8.52 0.63
N ALA A 151 -16.30 -8.78 0.56
CA ALA A 151 -17.30 -7.70 0.52
C ALA A 151 -17.16 -6.73 1.71
N SER A 152 -16.77 -7.24 2.89
CA SER A 152 -16.56 -6.42 4.10
C SER A 152 -15.41 -5.43 4.00
N LEU A 153 -14.43 -5.69 3.13
CA LEU A 153 -13.38 -4.73 2.82
C LEU A 153 -13.98 -3.49 2.14
N PHE A 154 -14.90 -3.73 1.20
CA PHE A 154 -15.58 -2.69 0.45
C PHE A 154 -16.58 -1.90 1.28
N ASP A 155 -17.13 -2.46 2.35
CA ASP A 155 -17.99 -1.70 3.28
C ASP A 155 -17.30 -0.43 3.80
N SER A 156 -16.01 -0.54 4.16
CA SER A 156 -15.25 0.62 4.67
C SER A 156 -15.10 1.71 3.60
N PHE A 157 -14.87 1.32 2.35
CA PHE A 157 -14.80 2.24 1.22
C PHE A 157 -16.16 2.85 0.87
N CYS A 158 -17.23 2.05 0.91
CA CYS A 158 -18.58 2.52 0.64
C CYS A 158 -19.00 3.57 1.68
N SER A 159 -18.76 3.31 2.96
CA SER A 159 -19.01 4.28 4.03
C SER A 159 -18.17 5.54 3.89
N PHE A 160 -16.97 5.45 3.32
CA PHE A 160 -16.14 6.61 3.01
C PHE A 160 -16.72 7.45 1.86
N LEU A 161 -17.31 6.82 0.85
CA LEU A 161 -18.01 7.48 -0.25
C LEU A 161 -19.32 8.13 0.19
N ASP A 162 -20.07 7.49 1.09
CA ASP A 162 -21.33 8.03 1.62
C ASP A 162 -21.14 9.39 2.31
N LYS A 163 -19.95 9.66 2.87
CA LYS A 163 -19.63 10.94 3.50
C LYS A 163 -19.81 12.12 2.55
N SER A 164 -19.73 11.96 1.23
CA SER A 164 -19.90 13.06 0.26
C SER A 164 -21.29 13.15 -0.34
N GLN A 165 -22.27 12.39 0.14
CA GLN A 165 -23.63 12.36 -0.44
C GLN A 165 -24.58 13.46 0.03
N ASP A 166 -24.14 14.38 0.90
CA ASP A 166 -24.96 15.51 1.35
C ASP A 166 -25.01 16.62 0.28
N PRO A 167 -26.14 16.82 -0.41
CA PRO A 167 -26.26 17.79 -1.50
C PRO A 167 -26.02 19.23 -1.07
N ALA A 168 -26.25 19.56 0.20
CA ALA A 168 -26.00 20.89 0.73
C ALA A 168 -24.49 21.22 0.77
N THR A 169 -23.62 20.20 0.72
CA THR A 169 -22.18 20.35 0.90
C THR A 169 -21.37 20.16 -0.38
N TYR A 170 -22.01 19.84 -1.52
CA TYR A 170 -21.35 19.51 -2.77
C TYR A 170 -20.36 20.59 -3.23
N GLY A 171 -20.80 21.85 -3.38
CA GLY A 171 -19.93 22.94 -3.84
C GLY A 171 -18.84 23.33 -2.84
N ILE A 172 -19.06 23.12 -1.54
CA ILE A 172 -18.07 23.39 -0.50
C ILE A 172 -16.94 22.35 -0.55
N ARG A 173 -17.25 21.12 -0.96
CA ARG A 173 -16.35 19.98 -0.86
C ARG A 173 -15.72 19.58 -2.19
N GLU A 174 -16.12 20.18 -3.30
CA GLU A 174 -15.57 19.95 -4.64
C GLU A 174 -14.02 20.02 -4.65
N HIS A 175 -13.44 20.98 -3.93
CA HIS A 175 -11.98 21.15 -3.86
C HIS A 175 -11.35 20.56 -2.60
N SER A 176 -12.12 19.81 -1.80
CA SER A 176 -11.60 19.18 -0.59
C SER A 176 -10.69 18.00 -0.93
N THR A 177 -9.67 17.78 -0.10
CA THR A 177 -8.81 16.57 -0.16
C THR A 177 -9.66 15.30 -0.15
N LEU A 178 -10.74 15.30 0.64
CA LEU A 178 -11.69 14.19 0.69
C LEU A 178 -12.31 13.88 -0.67
N HIS A 179 -12.81 14.90 -1.38
CA HIS A 179 -13.41 14.70 -2.70
C HIS A 179 -12.41 14.14 -3.71
N ARG A 180 -11.18 14.66 -3.73
CA ARG A 180 -10.11 14.14 -4.62
C ARG A 180 -9.86 12.65 -4.39
N ILE A 181 -9.80 12.22 -3.13
CA ILE A 181 -9.55 10.81 -2.77
C ILE A 181 -10.74 9.93 -3.16
N GLN A 182 -11.97 10.41 -2.93
CA GLN A 182 -13.18 9.70 -3.35
C GLN A 182 -13.23 9.55 -4.87
N LEU A 183 -12.96 10.62 -5.62
CA LEU A 183 -12.91 10.57 -7.08
C LEU A 183 -11.87 9.54 -7.55
N ARG A 184 -10.68 9.53 -6.94
CA ARG A 184 -9.63 8.56 -7.27
C ARG A 184 -10.06 7.12 -6.99
N PHE A 185 -10.67 6.84 -5.84
CA PHE A 185 -11.22 5.52 -5.52
C PHE A 185 -12.26 5.10 -6.56
N VAL A 186 -13.25 5.96 -6.83
CA VAL A 186 -14.34 5.68 -7.77
C VAL A 186 -13.81 5.48 -9.19
N SER A 187 -12.76 6.21 -9.60
CA SER A 187 -12.18 6.11 -10.95
C SER A 187 -11.36 4.84 -11.17
N THR A 188 -10.92 4.17 -10.09
CA THR A 188 -9.98 3.03 -10.18
C THR A 188 -10.62 1.71 -9.77
N VAL A 189 -11.69 1.72 -8.97
CA VAL A 189 -12.29 0.50 -8.43
C VAL A 189 -12.87 -0.44 -9.51
N GLY A 190 -13.35 0.08 -10.63
CA GLY A 190 -13.78 -0.75 -11.76
C GLY A 190 -12.63 -1.54 -12.38
N LEU A 191 -11.48 -0.90 -12.58
CA LEU A 191 -10.26 -1.55 -13.07
C LEU A 191 -9.74 -2.58 -12.07
N VAL A 192 -9.77 -2.26 -10.77
CA VAL A 192 -9.39 -3.20 -9.72
C VAL A 192 -10.31 -4.43 -9.73
N SER A 193 -11.60 -4.24 -9.93
CA SER A 193 -12.58 -5.33 -9.96
C SER A 193 -12.29 -6.31 -11.09
N LEU A 194 -12.04 -5.77 -12.28
CA LEU A 194 -11.67 -6.55 -13.47
C LEU A 194 -10.30 -7.21 -13.31
N HIS A 195 -9.32 -6.46 -12.79
CA HIS A 195 -7.98 -6.97 -12.55
C HIS A 195 -7.99 -8.08 -11.50
N LEU A 196 -8.65 -7.91 -10.36
CA LEU A 196 -8.66 -8.96 -9.35
C LEU A 196 -9.61 -10.11 -9.69
N LYS A 197 -10.49 -9.98 -10.69
CA LYS A 197 -11.59 -10.94 -10.93
C LYS A 197 -12.33 -11.20 -9.62
N LEU A 198 -12.90 -10.13 -9.06
CA LEU A 198 -13.60 -10.18 -7.79
C LEU A 198 -14.81 -11.10 -7.88
N ASP A 199 -15.11 -11.79 -6.78
CA ASP A 199 -16.30 -12.63 -6.69
C ASP A 199 -17.60 -11.81 -6.75
N SER A 200 -18.72 -12.52 -6.99
CA SER A 200 -20.03 -11.91 -7.15
C SER A 200 -20.50 -11.11 -5.93
N LYS A 201 -20.11 -11.48 -4.71
CA LYS A 201 -20.49 -10.74 -3.49
C LYS A 201 -19.74 -9.41 -3.40
N CYS A 202 -18.43 -9.43 -3.69
CA CYS A 202 -17.60 -8.23 -3.76
C CYS A 202 -18.11 -7.27 -4.85
N VAL A 203 -18.39 -7.81 -6.04
CA VAL A 203 -18.94 -7.05 -7.17
C VAL A 203 -20.29 -6.42 -6.82
N ALA A 204 -21.24 -7.20 -6.30
CA ALA A 204 -22.56 -6.69 -5.93
C ALA A 204 -22.49 -5.55 -4.91
N ARG A 205 -21.57 -5.65 -3.95
CA ARG A 205 -21.38 -4.60 -2.94
C ARG A 205 -20.86 -3.29 -3.53
N LEU A 206 -19.88 -3.39 -4.44
CA LEU A 206 -19.33 -2.25 -5.16
C LEU A 206 -20.38 -1.60 -6.06
N GLU A 207 -21.17 -2.39 -6.78
CA GLU A 207 -22.25 -1.88 -7.63
C GLU A 207 -23.27 -1.08 -6.82
N GLN A 208 -23.72 -1.61 -5.68
CA GLN A 208 -24.67 -0.91 -4.82
C GLN A 208 -24.16 0.49 -4.42
N CYS A 209 -22.88 0.59 -4.10
CA CYS A 209 -22.26 1.86 -3.74
C CYS A 209 -22.06 2.78 -4.94
N LEU A 210 -21.63 2.27 -6.09
CA LEU A 210 -21.42 3.11 -7.27
C LEU A 210 -22.73 3.62 -7.87
N VAL A 211 -23.82 2.83 -7.78
CA VAL A 211 -25.15 3.26 -8.20
C VAL A 211 -25.67 4.42 -7.35
N SER A 212 -25.40 4.44 -6.04
CA SER A 212 -25.80 5.60 -5.21
C SER A 212 -25.06 6.88 -5.62
N LEU A 213 -23.84 6.76 -6.15
CA LEU A 213 -23.06 7.88 -6.67
C LEU A 213 -23.47 8.35 -8.08
N ALA A 214 -24.35 7.64 -8.78
CA ALA A 214 -24.68 7.92 -10.19
C ALA A 214 -25.30 9.32 -10.41
N ASN A 215 -25.86 9.92 -9.35
CA ASN A 215 -26.46 11.26 -9.38
C ASN A 215 -25.55 12.34 -8.73
N HIS A 216 -24.37 11.98 -8.23
CA HIS A 216 -23.47 12.93 -7.58
C HIS A 216 -22.77 13.81 -8.64
N PRO A 217 -22.86 15.15 -8.57
CA PRO A 217 -22.46 16.05 -9.67
C PRO A 217 -21.01 15.88 -10.11
N TYR A 218 -20.11 15.52 -9.19
CA TYR A 218 -18.68 15.40 -9.45
C TYR A 218 -18.14 13.96 -9.49
N LEU A 219 -18.96 12.96 -9.12
CA LEU A 219 -18.52 11.56 -9.03
C LEU A 219 -19.26 10.65 -10.02
N ALA A 220 -20.40 11.09 -10.56
CA ALA A 220 -21.26 10.32 -11.45
C ALA A 220 -20.50 9.75 -12.66
N GLN A 221 -19.69 10.55 -13.36
CA GLN A 221 -18.95 10.10 -14.54
C GLN A 221 -17.95 8.98 -14.21
N ALA A 222 -17.20 9.13 -13.10
CA ALA A 222 -16.27 8.11 -12.65
C ALA A 222 -17.02 6.84 -12.20
N ALA A 223 -18.16 7.00 -11.52
CA ALA A 223 -18.97 5.88 -11.07
C ALA A 223 -19.54 5.07 -12.24
N GLN A 224 -20.05 5.75 -13.26
CA GLN A 224 -20.55 5.13 -14.50
C GLN A 224 -19.45 4.37 -15.23
N SER A 225 -18.26 4.97 -15.35
CA SER A 225 -17.09 4.31 -15.95
C SER A 225 -16.71 3.03 -15.19
N SER A 226 -16.70 3.08 -13.85
CA SER A 226 -16.40 1.91 -13.03
C SER A 226 -17.49 0.84 -13.09
N LEU A 227 -18.77 1.22 -13.14
CA LEU A 227 -19.89 0.28 -13.33
C LEU A 227 -19.78 -0.47 -14.66
N ALA A 228 -19.40 0.21 -15.75
CA ALA A 228 -19.19 -0.43 -17.04
C ALA A 228 -18.07 -1.48 -17.01
N LEU A 229 -16.97 -1.21 -16.30
CA LEU A 229 -15.88 -2.18 -16.11
C LEU A 229 -16.28 -3.36 -15.22
N ILE A 230 -17.10 -3.11 -14.20
CA ILE A 230 -17.62 -4.16 -13.33
C ILE A 230 -18.57 -5.09 -14.09
N ALA A 231 -19.40 -4.56 -15.01
CA ALA A 231 -20.26 -5.39 -15.86
C ALA A 231 -19.44 -6.40 -16.68
N GLN A 232 -18.30 -5.98 -17.24
CA GLN A 232 -17.38 -6.88 -17.97
C GLN A 232 -16.80 -7.98 -17.08
N THR A 233 -16.66 -7.72 -15.76
CA THR A 233 -16.16 -8.73 -14.82
C THR A 233 -17.17 -9.87 -14.64
N LYS A 234 -18.48 -9.60 -14.78
CA LYS A 234 -19.55 -10.61 -14.68
C LYS A 234 -19.63 -11.50 -15.92
N GLU A 235 -19.36 -10.96 -17.10
CA GLU A 235 -19.37 -11.71 -18.37
C GLU A 235 -18.19 -12.69 -18.49
N ALA A 236 -17.16 -12.54 -17.66
CA ALA A 236 -15.98 -13.40 -17.63
C ALA A 236 -16.14 -14.66 -16.77
N TYR A 237 -17.32 -14.90 -16.19
CA TYR A 237 -17.70 -16.08 -15.40
C TYR A 237 -18.78 -16.89 -16.12
#